data_AF-A0A433EXJ0-F1
#
_entry.id   AF-A0A433EXJ0-F1
#
_cell.length_a   1.000
_cell.length_b   1.000
_cell.length_c   1.000
_cell.angle_alpha   90.00
_cell.angle_beta   90.00
_cell.angle_gamma   90.00
#
_symmetry.space_group_name_H-M   'P 1'
#
loop_
_entity.id
_entity.type
_entity.pdbx_description
1 polymer ?
#
loop_
_entity_poly.entity_id
_entity_poly.type
_entity_poly.pdbx_seq_one_letter_code
_entity_poly.pdbx_strand_id
1 'polypeptide(L)'
;MSSYTPLDSQAHRNLRIKVDKNFGHSAEFNLVSLGFNEIASIAGCMPIVVTANDTNHSHTLAAVVGWPEFGNVYCSDTEWMGHAVPLSSQSYPFNYAVEQDKLTVLFDEDSPLVSNNSSEGASALFASDGSPSASLKQYQSMLSNLASGSQQASAFIQL
;
A
#
# COMPACT_ATOMS: atom_id res chain seq x y z
N MET A 1 3.12 10.67 12.93
CA MET A 1 2.73 9.27 13.20
C MET A 1 1.38 9.10 12.56
N SER A 2 1.28 8.35 11.46
CA SER A 2 -0.01 8.07 10.83
C SER A 2 -0.90 7.28 11.78
N SER A 3 -2.12 7.77 12.03
CA SER A 3 -3.12 7.05 12.81
C SER A 3 -3.91 6.14 11.88
N TYR A 4 -3.69 4.82 12.00
CA TYR A 4 -4.45 3.82 11.27
C TYR A 4 -5.72 3.44 12.03
N THR A 5 -6.88 3.67 11.41
CA THR A 5 -8.19 3.33 11.98
C THR A 5 -8.89 2.25 11.15
N PRO A 6 -9.61 1.29 11.78
CA PRO A 6 -10.44 0.34 11.06
C PRO A 6 -11.53 1.01 10.22
N LEU A 7 -11.62 0.59 8.96
CA LEU A 7 -12.61 1.12 8.03
C LEU A 7 -14.01 0.53 8.32
N ASP A 8 -14.87 1.33 8.93
CA ASP A 8 -16.28 1.03 9.16
C ASP A 8 -17.23 1.65 8.12
N SER A 9 -18.22 0.90 7.63
CA SER A 9 -19.13 1.33 6.55
C SER A 9 -20.20 2.33 7.00
N GLN A 10 -20.51 2.41 8.30
CA GLN A 10 -21.45 3.37 8.86
C GLN A 10 -20.73 4.69 9.18
N ALA A 11 -19.64 4.62 9.95
CA ALA A 11 -18.87 5.77 10.38
C ALA A 11 -18.19 6.49 9.19
N HIS A 12 -17.71 5.73 8.20
CA HIS A 12 -16.97 6.26 7.06
C HIS A 12 -17.76 6.24 5.75
N ARG A 13 -19.10 6.23 5.83
CA ARG A 13 -19.97 6.17 4.64
C ARG A 13 -19.70 7.27 3.61
N ASN A 14 -19.33 8.46 4.08
CA ASN A 14 -19.08 9.64 3.25
C ASN A 14 -17.61 9.77 2.81
N LEU A 15 -16.76 8.81 3.20
CA LEU A 15 -15.34 8.85 2.94
C LEU A 15 -15.08 8.65 1.44
N ARG A 16 -14.23 9.51 0.90
CA ARG A 16 -13.80 9.51 -0.50
C ARG A 16 -12.30 9.42 -0.58
N ILE A 17 -11.81 8.83 -1.66
CA ILE A 17 -10.39 8.70 -1.96
C ILE A 17 -10.04 9.38 -3.28
N LYS A 18 -8.94 10.13 -3.28
CA LYS A 18 -8.29 10.69 -4.48
C LYS A 18 -7.28 9.69 -5.03
N VAL A 19 -7.12 9.70 -6.35
CA VAL A 19 -6.07 8.92 -7.01
C VAL A 19 -4.71 9.55 -6.72
N ASP A 20 -3.81 8.78 -6.13
CA ASP A 20 -2.40 9.13 -6.00
C ASP A 20 -1.65 8.66 -7.25
N LYS A 21 -1.33 9.59 -8.15
CA LYS A 21 -0.68 9.25 -9.43
C LYS A 21 0.83 9.15 -9.33
N ASN A 22 1.42 9.94 -8.44
CA ASN A 22 2.87 10.07 -8.31
C ASN A 22 3.43 9.31 -7.11
N PHE A 23 2.56 8.77 -6.25
CA PHE A 23 2.94 8.07 -5.01
C PHE A 23 3.82 8.96 -4.13
N GLY A 24 3.53 10.26 -4.09
CA GLY A 24 4.35 11.26 -3.39
C GLY A 24 4.51 10.99 -1.89
N HIS A 25 3.59 10.23 -1.29
CA HIS A 25 3.73 9.72 0.08
C HIS A 25 4.97 8.84 0.29
N SER A 26 5.52 8.27 -0.79
CA SER A 26 6.68 7.38 -0.80
C SER A 26 7.97 8.06 -1.27
N ALA A 27 7.96 9.39 -1.46
CA ALA A 27 9.10 10.15 -2.00
C ALA A 27 10.39 10.03 -1.16
N GLU A 28 10.26 9.82 0.15
CA GLU A 28 11.40 9.67 1.08
C GLU A 28 11.77 8.21 1.34
N PHE A 29 11.09 7.24 0.70
CA PHE A 29 11.35 5.83 0.95
C PHE A 29 12.59 5.37 0.20
N ASN A 30 13.47 4.67 0.91
CA ASN A 30 14.62 3.98 0.30
C ASN A 30 14.30 2.52 -0.04
N LEU A 31 13.44 1.92 0.77
CA LEU A 31 13.03 0.53 0.68
C LEU A 31 11.52 0.44 0.80
N VAL A 32 10.93 -0.46 0.02
CA VAL A 32 9.50 -0.73 0.04
C VAL A 32 9.29 -2.24 0.09
N SER A 33 8.50 -2.71 1.06
CA SER A 33 8.23 -4.14 1.24
C SER A 33 7.52 -4.74 0.04
N LEU A 34 7.90 -5.96 -0.33
CA LEU A 34 7.32 -6.70 -1.46
C LEU A 34 6.69 -8.01 -1.00
N GLY A 35 5.57 -8.37 -1.62
CA GLY A 35 5.07 -9.74 -1.63
C GLY A 35 5.83 -10.63 -2.62
N PHE A 36 5.71 -11.95 -2.44
CA PHE A 36 6.28 -12.92 -3.38
C PHE A 36 5.61 -12.87 -4.77
N ASN A 37 4.30 -12.60 -4.79
CA ASN A 37 3.46 -12.53 -5.98
C ASN A 37 3.79 -11.36 -6.92
N GLU A 38 4.60 -10.39 -6.50
CA GLU A 38 4.99 -9.23 -7.29
C GLU A 38 6.45 -9.29 -7.78
N ILE A 39 7.26 -10.26 -7.32
CA ILE A 39 8.68 -10.40 -7.67
C ILE A 39 8.89 -10.39 -9.18
N ALA A 40 8.10 -11.14 -9.94
CA ALA A 40 8.27 -11.26 -11.40
C ALA A 40 8.09 -9.92 -12.13
N SER A 41 7.19 -9.05 -11.64
CA SER A 41 6.95 -7.73 -12.23
C SER A 41 8.02 -6.72 -11.79
N ILE A 42 8.39 -6.76 -10.51
CA ILE A 42 9.30 -5.78 -9.89
C ILE A 42 10.75 -6.03 -10.27
N ALA A 43 11.20 -7.29 -10.34
CA ALA A 43 12.61 -7.65 -10.58
C ALA A 43 13.15 -7.15 -11.93
N GLY A 44 12.27 -6.88 -12.90
CA GLY A 44 12.67 -6.35 -14.21
C GLY A 44 13.05 -4.86 -14.18
N CYS A 45 12.65 -4.11 -13.15
CA CYS A 45 12.86 -2.66 -13.09
C CYS A 45 13.40 -2.13 -11.76
N MET A 46 13.43 -2.93 -10.69
CA MET A 46 13.92 -2.53 -9.38
C MET A 46 14.79 -3.62 -8.76
N PRO A 47 15.93 -3.29 -8.14
CA PRO A 47 16.69 -4.25 -7.34
C PRO A 47 15.83 -4.78 -6.18
N ILE A 48 15.83 -6.09 -5.99
CA ILE A 48 15.14 -6.76 -4.87
C ILE A 48 16.19 -7.24 -3.88
N VAL A 49 15.97 -6.93 -2.62
CA VAL A 49 16.84 -7.30 -1.50
C VAL A 49 16.04 -8.01 -0.41
N VAL A 50 16.75 -8.75 0.44
CA VAL A 50 16.22 -9.26 1.72
C VAL A 50 16.71 -8.33 2.81
N THR A 51 15.79 -7.76 3.58
CA THR A 51 16.11 -6.93 4.75
C THR A 51 15.89 -7.74 6.02
N ALA A 52 16.74 -7.54 7.01
CA ALA A 52 16.56 -8.07 8.35
C ALA A 52 16.04 -6.96 9.28
N ASN A 53 15.06 -7.29 10.12
CA ASN A 53 14.67 -6.43 11.22
C ASN A 53 15.42 -6.86 12.48
N ASP A 54 16.35 -6.03 12.95
CA ASP A 54 17.19 -6.33 14.13
C ASP A 54 16.38 -6.55 15.41
N THR A 55 15.16 -6.00 15.49
CA THR A 55 14.32 -6.10 16.69
C THR A 55 13.72 -7.49 16.84
N ASN A 56 13.18 -8.04 15.75
CA ASN A 56 12.42 -9.29 15.76
C ASN A 56 13.11 -10.42 14.97
N HIS A 57 14.31 -10.19 14.45
CA HIS A 57 15.06 -11.11 13.58
C HIS A 57 14.24 -11.63 12.39
N SER A 58 13.25 -10.87 11.95
CA SER A 58 12.41 -11.23 10.81
C SER A 58 13.06 -10.76 9.53
N HIS A 59 12.97 -11.57 8.48
CA HIS A 59 13.40 -11.20 7.14
C HIS A 59 12.21 -10.83 6.26
N THR A 60 12.37 -9.82 5.44
CA THR A 60 11.35 -9.36 4.49
C THR A 60 11.97 -9.10 3.13
N LEU A 61 11.22 -9.35 2.06
CA LEU A 61 11.60 -8.90 0.73
C LEU A 61 11.30 -7.41 0.60
N ALA A 62 12.21 -6.67 -0.02
CA ALA A 62 12.04 -5.26 -0.31
C ALA A 62 12.59 -4.90 -1.69
N ALA A 63 11.92 -3.97 -2.37
CA ALA A 63 12.46 -3.25 -3.51
C ALA A 63 13.34 -2.10 -3.00
N VAL A 64 14.49 -1.91 -3.63
CA VAL A 64 15.29 -0.70 -3.49
C VAL A 64 14.69 0.36 -4.41
N VAL A 65 14.03 1.33 -3.82
CA VAL A 65 13.35 2.41 -4.54
C VAL A 65 14.08 3.74 -4.43
N GLY A 66 15.01 3.89 -3.49
CA GLY A 66 15.65 5.16 -3.22
C GLY A 66 16.98 5.06 -2.49
N TRP A 67 17.60 6.22 -2.32
CA TRP A 67 18.84 6.40 -1.57
C TRP A 67 18.68 7.53 -0.57
N PRO A 68 19.30 7.46 0.63
CA PRO A 68 19.13 8.49 1.66
C PRO A 68 19.39 9.93 1.19
N GLU A 69 20.29 10.13 0.22
CA GLU A 69 20.63 11.44 -0.32
C GLU A 69 19.69 11.93 -1.43
N PHE A 70 18.98 11.01 -2.09
CA PHE A 70 18.19 11.30 -3.30
C PHE A 70 16.69 11.01 -3.12
N GLY A 71 16.29 10.38 -2.02
CA GLY A 71 14.95 9.84 -1.84
C GLY A 71 14.63 8.73 -2.84
N ASN A 72 13.34 8.49 -3.01
CA ASN A 72 12.79 7.52 -3.95
C ASN A 72 12.95 8.02 -5.39
N VAL A 73 13.79 7.34 -6.17
CA VAL A 73 14.15 7.75 -7.54
C VAL A 73 13.06 7.46 -8.57
N TYR A 74 11.98 6.79 -8.17
CA TYR A 74 10.83 6.49 -9.03
C TYR A 74 9.66 7.47 -8.83
N CYS A 75 9.67 8.27 -7.77
CA CYS A 75 8.67 9.31 -7.55
C CYS A 75 9.08 10.58 -8.30
N SER A 76 8.24 11.03 -9.24
CA SER A 76 8.36 12.37 -9.84
C SER A 76 7.25 13.30 -9.35
N ASP A 77 7.27 14.56 -9.75
CA ASP A 77 6.19 15.49 -9.42
C ASP A 77 4.84 15.07 -10.03
N THR A 78 4.84 14.37 -11.16
CA THR A 78 3.62 14.10 -11.96
C THR A 78 3.16 12.65 -11.91
N GLU A 79 4.09 11.69 -11.89
CA GLU A 79 3.78 10.26 -11.98
C GLU A 79 4.91 9.37 -11.45
N TRP A 80 4.62 8.08 -11.30
CA TRP A 80 5.63 7.06 -11.08
C TRP A 80 6.45 6.79 -12.34
N MET A 81 7.78 6.74 -12.21
CA MET A 81 8.71 6.57 -13.33
C MET A 81 9.12 5.10 -13.60
N GLY A 82 8.74 4.16 -12.74
CA GLY A 82 9.03 2.74 -12.90
C GLY A 82 8.03 2.00 -13.79
N HIS A 83 8.45 0.87 -14.37
CA HIS A 83 7.56 0.03 -15.20
C HIS A 83 6.44 -0.63 -14.39
N ALA A 84 6.69 -0.88 -13.10
CA ALA A 84 5.75 -1.40 -12.14
C ALA A 84 5.84 -0.57 -10.85
N VAL A 85 4.77 -0.57 -10.05
CA VAL A 85 4.72 0.05 -8.72
C VAL A 85 4.60 -1.07 -7.69
N PRO A 86 5.38 -1.09 -6.60
CA PRO A 86 5.17 -2.04 -5.50
C PRO A 86 3.74 -2.00 -4.95
N LEU A 87 3.16 -3.15 -4.60
CA LEU A 87 1.77 -3.18 -4.10
C LEU A 87 1.60 -2.39 -2.79
N SER A 88 2.63 -2.36 -1.95
CA SER A 88 2.64 -1.62 -0.68
C SER A 88 2.58 -0.10 -0.87
N SER A 89 3.18 0.44 -1.94
CA SER A 89 3.01 1.85 -2.32
C SER A 89 1.62 2.09 -2.93
N GLN A 90 1.12 1.14 -3.74
CA GLN A 90 -0.22 1.24 -4.34
C GLN A 90 -1.35 1.16 -3.33
N SER A 91 -1.16 0.46 -2.21
CA SER A 91 -2.20 0.27 -1.21
C SER A 91 -2.42 1.51 -0.35
N TYR A 92 -1.46 2.44 -0.28
CA TYR A 92 -1.63 3.69 0.47
C TYR A 92 -2.86 4.46 -0.07
N PRO A 93 -3.73 4.98 0.81
CA PRO A 93 -3.59 5.15 2.26
C PRO A 93 -4.11 3.98 3.11
N PHE A 94 -4.46 2.87 2.50
CA PHE A 94 -4.96 1.68 3.20
C PHE A 94 -3.85 0.75 3.64
N ASN A 95 -4.12 0.07 4.75
CA ASN A 95 -3.32 -1.02 5.28
C ASN A 95 -4.27 -2.12 5.78
N TYR A 96 -3.73 -3.16 6.40
CA TYR A 96 -4.51 -4.27 6.91
C TYR A 96 -3.98 -4.75 8.25
N ALA A 97 -4.89 -5.28 9.06
CA ALA A 97 -4.57 -6.12 10.20
C ALA A 97 -5.11 -7.52 9.93
N VAL A 98 -4.36 -8.54 10.32
CA VAL A 98 -4.82 -9.94 10.30
C VAL A 98 -5.06 -10.36 11.74
N GLU A 99 -6.31 -10.60 12.09
CA GLU A 99 -6.72 -11.09 13.41
C GLU A 99 -7.57 -12.34 13.22
N GLN A 100 -7.16 -13.48 13.80
CA GLN A 100 -7.91 -14.75 13.73
C GLN A 100 -8.35 -15.11 12.30
N ASP A 101 -7.43 -15.04 11.32
CA ASP A 101 -7.66 -15.25 9.89
C ASP A 101 -8.63 -14.27 9.20
N LYS A 102 -9.04 -13.20 9.90
CA LYS A 102 -9.84 -12.13 9.32
C LYS A 102 -8.95 -10.94 8.95
N LEU A 103 -9.02 -10.56 7.68
CA LEU A 103 -8.39 -9.33 7.18
C LEU A 103 -9.30 -8.14 7.48
N THR A 104 -8.83 -7.24 8.32
CA THR A 104 -9.48 -5.96 8.62
C THR A 104 -8.77 -4.86 7.84
N VAL A 105 -9.52 -4.09 7.05
CA VAL A 105 -8.99 -2.93 6.32
C VAL A 105 -8.81 -1.77 7.28
N LEU A 106 -7.61 -1.20 7.29
CA LEU A 106 -7.26 0.01 8.01
C LEU A 106 -7.01 1.13 6.99
N PHE A 107 -7.16 2.38 7.41
CA PHE A 107 -6.76 3.52 6.59
C PHE A 107 -6.07 4.60 7.44
N ASP A 108 -5.16 5.33 6.83
CA ASP A 108 -4.50 6.50 7.42
C ASP A 108 -5.47 7.69 7.39
N GLU A 109 -6.02 8.05 8.55
CA GLU A 109 -6.96 9.17 8.69
C GLU A 109 -6.33 10.53 8.36
N ASP A 110 -5.03 10.66 8.58
CA ASP A 110 -4.27 11.88 8.34
C ASP A 110 -3.86 12.02 6.86
N SER A 111 -4.20 11.02 6.02
CA SER A 111 -3.83 11.03 4.62
C SER A 111 -4.55 12.13 3.83
N PRO A 112 -3.83 12.96 3.05
CA PRO A 112 -4.46 13.96 2.20
C PRO A 112 -5.26 13.36 1.03
N LEU A 113 -5.10 12.06 0.79
CA LEU A 113 -5.83 11.31 -0.23
C LEU A 113 -7.25 10.98 0.21
N VAL A 114 -7.50 10.93 1.52
CA VAL A 114 -8.80 10.56 2.08
C VAL A 114 -9.50 11.81 2.59
N SER A 115 -10.77 12.00 2.24
CA SER A 115 -11.55 13.11 2.80
C SER A 115 -13.04 12.83 2.74
N ASN A 116 -13.81 13.51 3.60
CA ASN A 116 -15.27 13.50 3.54
C ASN A 116 -15.83 14.46 2.48
N ASN A 117 -14.97 15.24 1.82
CA ASN A 117 -15.38 16.28 0.89
C ASN A 117 -15.38 15.75 -0.55
N SER A 118 -16.38 16.18 -1.30
CA SER A 118 -16.39 15.96 -2.75
C SER A 118 -15.41 16.94 -3.38
N SER A 119 -14.29 16.42 -3.86
CA SER A 119 -13.32 17.15 -4.66
C SER A 119 -13.17 16.47 -6.01
N GLU A 120 -12.71 17.22 -7.01
CA GLU A 120 -12.47 16.69 -8.34
C GLU A 120 -11.50 15.51 -8.30
N GLY A 121 -11.85 14.40 -8.96
CA GLY A 121 -11.07 13.17 -8.95
C GLY A 121 -11.23 12.28 -7.70
N ALA A 122 -12.09 12.63 -6.74
CA ALA A 122 -12.33 11.80 -5.55
C ALA A 122 -13.49 10.81 -5.73
N SER A 123 -13.20 9.51 -5.62
CA SER A 123 -14.18 8.42 -5.68
C SER A 123 -14.71 8.07 -4.29
N ALA A 124 -16.02 7.83 -4.16
CA ALA A 124 -16.61 7.35 -2.91
C ALA A 124 -16.14 5.93 -2.59
N LEU A 125 -15.81 5.67 -1.33
CA LEU A 125 -15.39 4.33 -0.89
C LEU A 125 -16.58 3.39 -0.70
N PHE A 126 -17.74 3.93 -0.32
CA PHE A 126 -18.99 3.18 -0.17
C PHE A 126 -20.04 3.66 -1.17
N ALA A 127 -20.87 2.72 -1.64
CA ALA A 127 -22.05 3.01 -2.44
C ALA A 127 -23.21 3.51 -1.55
N SER A 128 -24.28 4.00 -2.17
CA SER A 128 -25.45 4.53 -1.46
C SER A 128 -26.15 3.52 -0.57
N ASP A 129 -26.00 2.22 -0.82
CA ASP A 129 -26.54 1.12 -0.02
C ASP A 129 -25.60 0.68 1.13
N GLY A 130 -24.43 1.31 1.26
CA GLY A 130 -23.40 0.95 2.25
C GLY A 130 -22.47 -0.18 1.81
N SER A 131 -22.64 -0.73 0.60
CA SER A 131 -21.72 -1.72 0.05
C SER A 131 -20.39 -1.09 -0.42
N PRO A 132 -19.28 -1.86 -0.47
CA PRO A 132 -18.02 -1.36 -1.01
C PRO A 132 -18.14 -0.93 -2.47
N SER A 133 -17.65 0.27 -2.78
CA SER A 133 -17.52 0.77 -4.15
C SER A 133 -16.52 -0.05 -4.97
N ALA A 134 -16.44 0.21 -6.28
CA ALA A 134 -15.42 -0.38 -7.15
C ALA A 134 -13.99 -0.05 -6.66
N SER A 135 -13.74 1.21 -6.28
CA SER A 135 -12.45 1.64 -5.75
C SER A 135 -12.09 0.90 -4.47
N LEU A 136 -13.01 0.80 -3.51
CA LEU A 136 -12.75 0.09 -2.26
C LEU A 136 -12.52 -1.41 -2.49
N LYS A 137 -13.25 -2.04 -3.41
CA LYS A 137 -13.02 -3.45 -3.80
C LYS A 137 -11.63 -3.66 -4.41
N GLN A 138 -11.15 -2.71 -5.21
CA GLN A 138 -9.80 -2.75 -5.76
C GLN A 138 -8.76 -2.72 -4.63
N TYR A 139 -8.89 -1.79 -3.66
CA TYR A 139 -8.00 -1.74 -2.50
C TYR A 139 -8.09 -3.01 -1.64
N GLN A 140 -9.28 -3.54 -1.38
CA GLN A 140 -9.45 -4.81 -0.66
C GLN A 140 -8.73 -5.97 -1.36
N SER A 141 -8.82 -6.05 -2.68
CA SER A 141 -8.08 -7.04 -3.47
C SER A 141 -6.58 -6.84 -3.38
N MET A 142 -6.07 -5.60 -3.45
CA MET A 142 -4.65 -5.29 -3.31
C MET A 142 -4.13 -5.68 -1.93
N LEU A 143 -4.86 -5.35 -0.85
CA LEU A 143 -4.50 -5.71 0.52
C LEU A 143 -4.49 -7.24 0.73
N SER A 144 -5.44 -7.94 0.13
CA SER A 144 -5.50 -9.41 0.20
C SER A 144 -4.31 -10.05 -0.52
N ASN A 145 -3.96 -9.52 -1.70
CA ASN A 145 -2.78 -9.93 -2.46
C ASN A 145 -1.48 -9.64 -1.70
N LEU A 146 -1.40 -8.49 -1.02
CA LEU A 146 -0.24 -8.09 -0.24
C LEU A 146 -0.08 -8.97 1.00
N ALA A 147 -1.16 -9.28 1.71
CA ALA A 147 -1.15 -10.19 2.86
C ALA A 147 -0.68 -11.60 2.45
N SER A 148 -1.27 -12.16 1.40
CA SER A 148 -0.88 -13.48 0.87
C SER A 148 0.57 -13.48 0.35
N GLY A 149 0.95 -12.45 -0.41
CA GLY A 149 2.29 -12.29 -0.95
C GLY A 149 3.35 -12.16 0.15
N SER A 150 3.05 -11.44 1.23
CA SER A 150 3.95 -11.32 2.39
C SER A 150 4.14 -12.66 3.11
N GLN A 151 3.08 -13.46 3.25
CA GLN A 151 3.19 -14.79 3.85
C GLN A 151 4.07 -15.73 3.00
N GLN A 152 3.87 -15.70 1.69
CA GLN A 152 4.68 -16.47 0.73
C GLN A 152 6.14 -16.02 0.73
N ALA A 153 6.39 -14.70 0.80
CA ALA A 153 7.74 -14.15 0.84
C ALA A 153 8.50 -14.62 2.09
N SER A 154 7.84 -14.60 3.25
CA SER A 154 8.40 -15.11 4.50
C SER A 154 8.78 -16.60 4.39
N ALA A 155 7.88 -17.43 3.85
CA ALA A 155 8.16 -18.85 3.63
C ALA A 155 9.32 -19.07 2.63
N PHE A 156 9.39 -18.28 1.56
CA PHE A 156 10.46 -18.36 0.57
C PHE A 156 11.84 -18.02 1.13
N ILE A 157 11.95 -17.01 1.99
CA ILE A 157 13.23 -16.60 2.58
C ILE A 157 13.76 -17.64 3.59
N GLN A 158 12.88 -18.45 4.18
CA GLN A 158 13.27 -19.48 5.16
C GLN A 158 13.78 -20.79 4.54
N LEU A 159 13.69 -20.96 3.21
CA LEU A 159 14.20 -22.13 2.48
C LEU A 159 15.73 -22.08 2.32
#